data_AF-A0A9P9CJX3-F1
#
_entry.id   AF-A0A9P9CJX3-F1
#
_cell.length_a   1.000
_cell.length_b   1.000
_cell.length_c   1.000
_cell.angle_alpha   90.00
_cell.angle_beta   90.00
_cell.angle_gamma   90.00
#
_symmetry.space_group_name_H-M   'P 1'
#
loop_
_entity.id
_entity.type
_entity.pdbx_description
1 polymer ?
#
loop_
_entity_poly.entity_id
_entity_poly.type
_entity_poly.pdbx_seq_one_letter_code
_entity_poly.pdbx_strand_id
1 'polypeptide(L)'
;CNVCGPEDVLCHKYGLHLLARSRGFEGANSRFHRVLRDAQAGKPIKIAGSVSVGHGVTTSEQWLHVFGAWWEFYFTGGLQIQNGALRATGTAHFSMCFKEQIDDDADLIITEFAINDQRTEENAENFELLLRQLLELPKRPAVLNLQVLSLGFTRLTAGGDLHTAIAEYYDTPVISLRNALLPQLVETQSSIRSFFSAKRDGSVDAMHINAKGHQMAGELLTAYTQRQICAMAQQDTLASEYLIGTSEASQLLLDLDKMPAYRLFSGLNDPPALVLDPYCSSTRSEKHPLIPEYNDRWSNWTWSPPNGGKPKKYVVAQEPGAKIGFKVPVRGGGMGRVRMRYLRSKQYGLGIARCWLDEDTAHEVRVDGYWGHAMNIAFTTVLSSNATKGEHMLWCEMTGHTNSPDGGREFRFIGVDSV
;
A
#
# COMPACT_ATOMS: atom_id res chain seq x y z
N CYS A 1 26.92 2.99 -18.54
CA CYS A 1 27.20 2.38 -17.22
C CYS A 1 28.36 3.03 -16.45
N ASN A 2 29.01 4.06 -16.98
CA ASN A 2 29.94 4.87 -16.20
C ASN A 2 29.15 5.72 -15.22
N VAL A 3 29.32 5.47 -13.91
CA VAL A 3 28.64 6.21 -12.84
C VAL A 3 28.97 7.69 -12.97
N CYS A 4 27.94 8.54 -13.12
CA CYS A 4 28.10 9.99 -13.30
C CYS A 4 28.99 10.36 -14.51
N GLY A 5 28.99 9.54 -15.55
CA GLY A 5 29.65 9.85 -16.81
C GLY A 5 28.95 10.99 -17.57
N PRO A 6 29.49 11.42 -18.72
CA PRO A 6 28.96 12.55 -19.49
C PRO A 6 27.46 12.42 -19.85
N GLU A 7 27.00 11.20 -20.11
CA GLU A 7 25.62 10.90 -20.51
C GLU A 7 24.66 10.62 -19.32
N ASP A 8 25.16 10.66 -18.07
CA ASP A 8 24.35 10.39 -16.87
C ASP A 8 23.60 11.65 -16.42
N VAL A 9 22.56 12.01 -17.17
CA VAL A 9 21.75 13.22 -16.97
C VAL A 9 21.21 13.32 -15.55
N LEU A 10 20.78 12.20 -14.96
CA LEU A 10 20.22 12.20 -13.61
C LEU A 10 21.29 12.37 -12.54
N CYS A 11 22.49 11.80 -12.70
CA CYS A 11 23.58 12.13 -11.79
C CYS A 11 24.03 13.59 -11.92
N HIS A 12 24.10 14.17 -13.13
CA HIS A 12 24.40 15.60 -13.27
C HIS A 12 23.35 16.49 -12.60
N LYS A 13 22.07 16.09 -12.64
CA LYS A 13 20.96 16.81 -12.02
C LYS A 13 20.96 16.72 -10.49
N TYR A 14 21.22 15.53 -9.93
CA TYR A 14 21.01 15.25 -8.51
C TYR A 14 22.29 15.03 -7.70
N GLY A 15 23.38 14.69 -8.37
CA GLY A 15 24.63 14.29 -7.75
C GLY A 15 24.62 12.85 -7.24
N LEU A 16 25.82 12.26 -7.18
CA LEU A 16 26.04 10.87 -6.78
C LEU A 16 25.49 10.57 -5.38
N HIS A 17 25.72 11.47 -4.41
CA HIS A 17 25.34 11.25 -3.02
C HIS A 17 23.82 11.24 -2.82
N LEU A 18 23.08 12.09 -3.53
CA LEU A 18 21.61 12.11 -3.45
C LEU A 18 21.03 10.82 -4.01
N LEU A 19 21.50 10.41 -5.19
CA LEU A 19 21.10 9.15 -5.82
C LEU A 19 21.52 7.94 -4.99
N ALA A 20 22.65 8.02 -4.27
CA ALA A 20 23.06 6.99 -3.33
C ALA A 20 22.09 6.84 -2.16
N ARG A 21 21.68 7.96 -1.57
CA ARG A 21 20.73 7.98 -0.46
C ARG A 21 19.33 7.56 -0.85
N SER A 22 18.92 7.74 -2.10
CA SER A 22 17.60 7.28 -2.55
C SER A 22 17.48 5.76 -2.58
N ARG A 23 18.60 5.01 -2.58
CA ARG A 23 18.60 3.55 -2.56
C ARG A 23 18.56 3.10 -1.10
N GLY A 24 17.35 2.96 -0.56
CA GLY A 24 17.13 2.53 0.82
C GLY A 24 17.57 1.08 1.05
N PHE A 25 17.26 0.22 0.08
CA PHE A 25 17.72 -1.16 0.01
C PHE A 25 17.73 -1.58 -1.46
N GLU A 26 18.82 -2.19 -1.94
CA GLU A 26 18.92 -2.60 -3.34
C GLU A 26 18.48 -4.05 -3.57
N GLY A 27 18.84 -5.00 -2.70
CA GLY A 27 18.54 -6.42 -2.89
C GLY A 27 19.22 -7.06 -4.11
N ALA A 28 18.91 -8.32 -4.40
CA ALA A 28 19.51 -9.07 -5.50
C ALA A 28 18.84 -8.81 -6.86
N ASN A 29 17.62 -8.26 -6.87
CA ASN A 29 16.88 -7.85 -8.09
C ASN A 29 16.53 -8.97 -9.08
N SER A 30 16.57 -10.24 -8.68
CA SER A 30 16.28 -11.41 -9.53
C SER A 30 15.03 -11.23 -10.43
N ARG A 31 13.89 -10.93 -9.81
CA ARG A 31 12.61 -10.70 -10.50
C ARG A 31 12.60 -9.43 -11.34
N PHE A 32 13.24 -8.36 -10.87
CA PHE A 32 13.28 -7.10 -11.61
C PHE A 32 14.17 -7.21 -12.85
N HIS A 33 15.32 -7.88 -12.76
CA HIS A 33 16.15 -8.19 -13.92
C HIS A 33 15.41 -9.03 -14.95
N ARG A 34 14.55 -9.98 -14.54
CA ARG A 34 13.68 -10.70 -15.48
C ARG A 34 12.73 -9.75 -16.23
N VAL A 35 12.05 -8.84 -15.53
CA VAL A 35 11.19 -7.83 -16.16
C VAL A 35 11.98 -6.95 -17.14
N LEU A 36 13.20 -6.55 -16.78
CA LEU A 36 14.05 -5.74 -17.65
C LEU A 36 14.52 -6.52 -18.89
N ARG A 37 14.85 -7.81 -18.76
CA ARG A 37 15.16 -8.67 -19.93
C ARG A 37 13.95 -8.79 -20.86
N ASP A 38 12.76 -8.97 -20.30
CA ASP A 38 11.51 -9.03 -21.08
C ASP A 38 11.26 -7.70 -21.82
N ALA A 39 11.48 -6.57 -21.17
CA ALA A 39 11.37 -5.25 -21.78
C ALA A 39 12.41 -5.01 -22.89
N GLN A 40 13.67 -5.41 -22.67
CA GLN A 40 14.75 -5.36 -23.66
C GLN A 40 14.48 -6.25 -24.88
N ALA A 41 13.78 -7.37 -24.67
CA ALA A 41 13.32 -8.26 -25.74
C ALA A 41 12.08 -7.73 -26.50
N GLY A 42 11.59 -6.53 -26.17
CA GLY A 42 10.44 -5.93 -26.82
C GLY A 42 9.09 -6.55 -26.41
N LYS A 43 9.02 -7.24 -25.27
CA LYS A 43 7.75 -7.74 -24.74
C LYS A 43 6.95 -6.59 -24.11
N PRO A 44 5.61 -6.60 -24.20
CA PRO A 44 4.77 -5.65 -23.48
C PRO A 44 4.85 -5.88 -21.98
N ILE A 45 4.94 -4.78 -21.22
CA ILE A 45 5.08 -4.78 -19.77
C ILE A 45 3.89 -4.07 -19.14
N LYS A 46 3.28 -4.69 -18.12
CA LYS A 46 2.27 -4.06 -17.28
C LYS A 46 2.88 -3.65 -15.94
N ILE A 47 2.87 -2.35 -15.66
CA ILE A 47 3.24 -1.76 -14.38
C ILE A 47 1.97 -1.42 -13.61
N ALA A 48 1.79 -2.05 -12.45
CA ALA A 48 0.70 -1.75 -11.52
C ALA A 48 1.24 -1.13 -10.23
N GLY A 49 0.39 -0.49 -9.43
CA GLY A 49 0.81 -0.02 -8.12
C GLY A 49 -0.22 0.74 -7.32
N SER A 50 -0.05 0.74 -6.00
CA SER A 50 -0.73 1.68 -5.10
C SER A 50 0.23 2.83 -4.86
N VAL A 51 0.10 3.84 -5.72
CA VAL A 51 1.14 4.82 -6.03
C VAL A 51 0.90 6.14 -5.29
N SER A 52 -0.15 6.81 -5.71
CA SER A 52 -0.65 8.08 -5.21
C SER A 52 -1.77 8.45 -6.16
N VAL A 53 -2.86 9.00 -5.64
CA VAL A 53 -3.93 9.55 -6.47
C VAL A 53 -3.56 10.91 -7.07
N GLY A 54 -2.35 11.42 -6.82
CA GLY A 54 -1.86 12.71 -7.31
C GLY A 54 -2.58 13.91 -6.70
N HIS A 55 -2.61 14.03 -5.36
CA HIS A 55 -3.19 15.24 -4.75
C HIS A 55 -2.41 16.48 -5.17
N GLY A 56 -3.09 17.44 -5.79
CA GLY A 56 -2.48 18.71 -6.20
C GLY A 56 -1.64 18.64 -7.49
N VAL A 57 -1.69 17.53 -8.22
CA VAL A 57 -0.98 17.36 -9.50
C VAL A 57 -1.86 16.74 -10.57
N THR A 58 -1.55 17.00 -11.84
CA THR A 58 -2.19 16.36 -13.00
C THR A 58 -1.70 14.92 -13.18
N THR A 59 -2.40 14.11 -13.98
CA THR A 59 -2.02 12.70 -14.22
C THR A 59 -0.61 12.57 -14.78
N SER A 60 -0.22 13.42 -15.74
CA SER A 60 1.13 13.41 -16.33
C SER A 60 2.24 13.82 -15.36
N GLU A 61 1.90 14.57 -14.31
CA GLU A 61 2.84 14.99 -13.27
C GLU A 61 2.97 13.93 -12.17
N GLN A 62 2.14 12.90 -12.13
CA GLN A 62 2.26 11.83 -11.14
C GLN A 62 3.52 11.01 -11.42
N TRP A 63 4.23 10.66 -10.35
CA TRP A 63 5.52 9.96 -10.42
C TRP A 63 5.48 8.66 -11.23
N LEU A 64 4.35 7.93 -11.22
CA LEU A 64 4.18 6.72 -12.02
C LEU A 64 4.15 7.00 -13.51
N HIS A 65 3.50 8.09 -13.92
CA HIS A 65 3.46 8.53 -15.31
C HIS A 65 4.76 9.20 -15.74
N VAL A 66 5.47 9.89 -14.83
CA VAL A 66 6.84 10.38 -15.10
C VAL A 66 7.78 9.21 -15.37
N PHE A 67 7.72 8.16 -14.53
CA PHE A 67 8.50 6.93 -14.75
C PHE A 67 8.06 6.20 -16.03
N GLY A 68 6.75 6.11 -16.26
CA GLY A 68 6.18 5.50 -17.46
C GLY A 68 6.62 6.16 -18.76
N ALA A 69 6.64 7.49 -18.81
CA ALA A 69 7.11 8.23 -19.98
C ALA A 69 8.59 7.94 -20.29
N TRP A 70 9.43 7.83 -19.25
CA TRP A 70 10.81 7.38 -19.44
C TRP A 70 10.89 5.92 -19.96
N TRP A 71 10.05 5.03 -19.41
CA TRP A 71 10.02 3.63 -19.81
C TRP A 71 9.64 3.46 -21.28
N GLU A 72 8.59 4.14 -21.74
CA GLU A 72 8.16 4.13 -23.15
C GLU A 72 9.19 4.75 -24.09
N PHE A 73 9.96 5.73 -23.63
CA PHE A 73 11.07 6.27 -24.39
C PHE A 73 12.23 5.28 -24.50
N TYR A 74 12.51 4.51 -23.44
CA TYR A 74 13.67 3.63 -23.38
C TYR A 74 13.43 2.23 -24.00
N PHE A 75 12.22 1.68 -23.88
CA PHE A 75 11.86 0.34 -24.37
C PHE A 75 10.80 0.40 -25.46
N THR A 76 10.89 -0.51 -26.44
CA THR A 76 9.99 -0.54 -27.61
C THR A 76 8.76 -1.45 -27.45
N GLY A 77 8.70 -2.27 -26.41
CA GLY A 77 7.71 -3.35 -26.26
C GLY A 77 6.27 -2.95 -25.90
N GLY A 78 6.01 -1.66 -25.68
CA GLY A 78 4.72 -1.15 -25.19
C GLY A 78 4.57 -1.26 -23.67
N LEU A 79 3.85 -0.31 -23.08
CA LEU A 79 3.67 -0.18 -21.64
C LEU A 79 2.18 -0.04 -21.29
N GLN A 80 1.72 -0.82 -20.32
CA GLN A 80 0.43 -0.61 -19.66
C GLN A 80 0.65 -0.14 -18.24
N ILE A 81 -0.02 0.95 -17.85
CA ILE A 81 0.01 1.48 -16.49
C ILE A 81 -1.35 1.29 -15.82
N GLN A 82 -1.36 0.68 -14.62
CA GLN A 82 -2.54 0.56 -13.76
C GLN A 82 -2.27 1.21 -12.41
N ASN A 83 -2.85 2.39 -12.18
CA ASN A 83 -2.78 3.08 -10.89
C ASN A 83 -3.96 2.64 -9.99
N GLY A 84 -3.69 1.73 -9.06
CA GLY A 84 -4.65 1.22 -8.06
C GLY A 84 -4.69 2.04 -6.76
N ALA A 85 -4.22 3.29 -6.76
CA ALA A 85 -4.12 4.08 -5.54
C ALA A 85 -5.49 4.50 -4.98
N LEU A 86 -5.61 4.39 -3.65
CA LEU A 86 -6.75 4.91 -2.89
C LEU A 86 -6.29 6.05 -1.97
N ARG A 87 -7.10 7.12 -1.89
CA ARG A 87 -6.81 8.28 -1.03
C ARG A 87 -6.72 7.86 0.44
N ALA A 88 -5.64 8.27 1.12
CA ALA A 88 -5.45 8.11 2.57
C ALA A 88 -5.73 6.67 3.04
N THR A 89 -5.20 5.68 2.33
CA THR A 89 -5.48 4.26 2.55
C THR A 89 -4.16 3.51 2.61
N GLY A 90 -3.91 2.85 3.73
CA GLY A 90 -2.68 2.10 4.01
C GLY A 90 -2.82 0.58 3.81
N THR A 91 -1.79 -0.15 4.22
CA THR A 91 -1.66 -1.60 4.06
C THR A 91 -2.71 -2.39 4.82
N ALA A 92 -3.28 -1.84 5.90
CA ALA A 92 -4.42 -2.45 6.60
C ALA A 92 -5.60 -2.75 5.65
N HIS A 93 -5.79 -1.96 4.59
CA HIS A 93 -6.74 -2.24 3.51
C HIS A 93 -6.13 -3.09 2.41
N PHE A 94 -4.98 -2.68 1.86
CA PHE A 94 -4.42 -3.33 0.68
C PHE A 94 -4.02 -4.79 0.93
N SER A 95 -3.59 -5.14 2.14
CA SER A 95 -3.29 -6.54 2.53
C SER A 95 -4.43 -7.52 2.28
N MET A 96 -5.67 -7.04 2.12
CA MET A 96 -6.82 -7.91 1.84
C MET A 96 -7.57 -7.53 0.57
N CYS A 97 -7.44 -6.28 0.14
CA CYS A 97 -8.26 -5.71 -0.92
C CYS A 97 -7.46 -5.28 -2.16
N PHE A 98 -6.16 -5.56 -2.26
CA PHE A 98 -5.36 -5.10 -3.41
C PHE A 98 -5.89 -5.63 -4.75
N LYS A 99 -6.44 -6.84 -4.79
CA LYS A 99 -7.07 -7.45 -5.99
C LYS A 99 -8.28 -6.65 -6.51
N GLU A 100 -8.87 -5.81 -5.66
CA GLU A 100 -9.94 -4.88 -6.05
C GLU A 100 -9.40 -3.67 -6.81
N GLN A 101 -8.10 -3.38 -6.73
CA GLN A 101 -7.47 -2.17 -7.25
C GLN A 101 -6.50 -2.41 -8.40
N ILE A 102 -5.83 -3.58 -8.40
CA ILE A 102 -4.92 -3.99 -9.47
C ILE A 102 -5.31 -5.39 -9.97
N ASP A 103 -4.95 -5.69 -11.21
CA ASP A 103 -5.13 -7.03 -11.78
C ASP A 103 -3.96 -7.94 -11.40
N ASP A 104 -4.14 -9.26 -11.57
CA ASP A 104 -3.17 -10.29 -11.17
C ASP A 104 -2.12 -10.61 -12.26
N ASP A 105 -2.13 -9.86 -13.36
CA ASP A 105 -1.28 -10.04 -14.54
C ASP A 105 -0.19 -8.96 -14.70
N ALA A 106 0.10 -8.18 -13.64
CA ALA A 106 1.20 -7.23 -13.60
C ALA A 106 2.57 -7.93 -13.69
N ASP A 107 3.53 -7.30 -14.36
CA ASP A 107 4.92 -7.76 -14.45
C ASP A 107 5.80 -7.06 -13.40
N LEU A 108 5.51 -5.78 -13.15
CA LEU A 108 6.13 -4.95 -12.13
C LEU A 108 5.05 -4.28 -11.27
N ILE A 109 5.21 -4.35 -9.95
CA ILE A 109 4.35 -3.68 -8.99
C ILE A 109 5.17 -2.66 -8.20
N ILE A 110 4.70 -1.41 -8.16
CA ILE A 110 5.30 -0.36 -7.32
C ILE A 110 4.38 -0.07 -6.14
N THR A 111 4.88 -0.31 -4.93
CA THR A 111 4.14 -0.03 -3.69
C THR A 111 4.54 1.33 -3.12
N GLU A 112 3.57 2.10 -2.62
CA GLU A 112 3.81 3.33 -1.87
C GLU A 112 2.76 3.43 -0.75
N PHE A 113 3.18 3.13 0.46
CA PHE A 113 2.35 3.23 1.67
C PHE A 113 3.05 3.95 2.81
N ALA A 114 4.24 4.51 2.55
CA ALA A 114 5.20 4.90 3.56
C ALA A 114 4.63 5.95 4.53
N ILE A 115 3.79 6.85 4.02
CA ILE A 115 3.15 7.93 4.78
C ILE A 115 1.68 7.68 5.13
N ASN A 116 1.05 6.67 4.53
CA ASN A 116 -0.33 6.28 4.85
C ASN A 116 -0.37 5.35 6.07
N ASP A 117 0.65 4.50 6.21
CA ASP A 117 0.80 3.64 7.36
C ASP A 117 1.37 4.42 8.55
N GLN A 118 0.78 4.20 9.72
CA GLN A 118 1.36 4.65 10.97
C GLN A 118 2.49 3.70 11.36
N ARG A 119 3.48 4.20 12.12
CA ARG A 119 4.59 3.39 12.62
C ARG A 119 4.15 2.49 13.78
N THR A 120 3.45 1.42 13.45
CA THR A 120 2.88 0.42 14.36
C THR A 120 3.17 -0.98 13.85
N GLU A 121 3.34 -1.95 14.76
CA GLU A 121 3.55 -3.36 14.41
C GLU A 121 2.44 -3.92 13.52
N GLU A 122 1.17 -3.60 13.81
CA GLU A 122 0.02 -4.02 12.99
C GLU A 122 0.15 -3.61 11.51
N ASN A 123 0.60 -2.39 11.22
CA ASN A 123 0.82 -1.95 9.83
C ASN A 123 2.04 -2.62 9.20
N ALA A 124 3.05 -2.96 9.99
CA ALA A 124 4.19 -3.73 9.51
C ALA A 124 3.76 -5.16 9.13
N GLU A 125 2.98 -5.84 9.97
CA GLU A 125 2.37 -7.13 9.63
C GLU A 125 1.49 -7.02 8.37
N ASN A 126 0.64 -6.00 8.27
CA ASN A 126 -0.19 -5.79 7.09
C ASN A 126 0.64 -5.55 5.82
N PHE A 127 1.76 -4.81 5.92
CA PHE A 127 2.67 -4.62 4.79
C PHE A 127 3.32 -5.94 4.36
N GLU A 128 3.76 -6.76 5.32
CA GLU A 128 4.28 -8.10 5.02
C GLU A 128 3.22 -8.96 4.32
N LEU A 129 2.01 -9.04 4.86
CA LEU A 129 0.92 -9.83 4.27
C LEU A 129 0.63 -9.38 2.84
N LEU A 130 0.63 -8.06 2.58
CA LEU A 130 0.49 -7.52 1.24
C LEU A 130 1.66 -7.97 0.34
N LEU A 131 2.90 -7.75 0.78
CA LEU A 131 4.09 -8.02 -0.03
C LEU A 131 4.18 -9.50 -0.44
N ARG A 132 3.92 -10.42 0.49
CA ARG A 132 3.86 -11.86 0.21
C ARG A 132 2.86 -12.17 -0.90
N GLN A 133 1.64 -11.68 -0.77
CA GLN A 133 0.60 -11.94 -1.78
C GLN A 133 0.93 -11.35 -3.14
N LEU A 134 1.55 -10.16 -3.20
CA LEU A 134 2.02 -9.58 -4.46
C LEU A 134 3.08 -10.47 -5.11
N LEU A 135 4.02 -11.01 -4.32
CA LEU A 135 5.06 -11.91 -4.81
C LEU A 135 4.53 -13.29 -5.22
N GLU A 136 3.36 -13.69 -4.72
CA GLU A 136 2.66 -14.94 -5.05
C GLU A 136 1.75 -14.84 -6.28
N LEU A 137 1.57 -13.64 -6.86
CA LEU A 137 0.73 -13.48 -8.05
C LEU A 137 1.20 -14.38 -9.22
N PRO A 138 0.30 -14.80 -10.13
CA PRO A 138 0.60 -15.81 -11.15
C PRO A 138 1.86 -15.54 -12.00
N LYS A 139 2.09 -14.27 -12.36
CA LYS A 139 3.27 -13.83 -13.12
C LYS A 139 4.55 -13.68 -12.31
N ARG A 140 4.49 -13.91 -10.99
CA ARG A 140 5.59 -13.73 -10.02
C ARG A 140 6.24 -12.34 -10.18
N PRO A 141 5.47 -11.24 -10.15
CA PRO A 141 5.95 -9.91 -10.51
C PRO A 141 7.18 -9.49 -9.70
N ALA A 142 7.95 -8.56 -10.27
CA ALA A 142 8.90 -7.78 -9.50
C ALA A 142 8.14 -6.78 -8.62
N VAL A 143 8.63 -6.52 -7.40
CA VAL A 143 8.06 -5.50 -6.52
C VAL A 143 9.13 -4.48 -6.17
N LEU A 144 8.85 -3.19 -6.43
CA LEU A 144 9.67 -2.06 -6.00
C LEU A 144 8.90 -1.26 -4.95
N ASN A 145 9.53 -1.00 -3.81
CA ASN A 145 8.90 -0.24 -2.74
C ASN A 145 9.36 1.23 -2.82
N LEU A 146 8.45 2.12 -3.23
CA LEU A 146 8.69 3.56 -3.21
C LEU A 146 8.31 4.14 -1.85
N GLN A 147 9.19 4.95 -1.28
CA GLN A 147 8.90 5.72 -0.07
C GLN A 147 8.91 7.22 -0.39
N VAL A 148 7.74 7.84 -0.26
CA VAL A 148 7.61 9.31 -0.26
C VAL A 148 7.76 9.86 1.17
N LEU A 149 7.63 11.18 1.32
CA LEU A 149 7.73 11.87 2.59
C LEU A 149 6.58 12.85 2.80
N SER A 150 6.29 13.11 4.07
CA SER A 150 5.38 14.15 4.53
C SER A 150 6.00 14.85 5.73
N LEU A 151 5.78 16.15 5.84
CA LEU A 151 6.19 16.99 6.98
C LEU A 151 4.97 17.48 7.79
N GLY A 152 3.77 17.02 7.45
CA GLY A 152 2.52 17.46 8.09
C GLY A 152 2.12 16.63 9.32
N PHE A 153 2.88 15.59 9.66
CA PHE A 153 2.64 14.75 10.85
C PHE A 153 3.41 15.27 12.07
N THR A 154 3.04 14.79 13.26
CA THR A 154 3.69 15.18 14.53
C THR A 154 5.13 14.69 14.67
N ARG A 155 5.56 13.75 13.81
CA ARG A 155 6.90 13.16 13.81
C ARG A 155 7.37 12.98 12.36
N LEU A 156 8.68 12.98 12.13
CA LEU A 156 9.31 12.69 10.83
C LEU A 156 9.37 11.19 10.48
N THR A 157 9.03 10.34 11.46
CA THR A 157 8.94 8.89 11.30
C THR A 157 7.59 8.51 10.72
N ALA A 158 7.56 7.46 9.92
CA ALA A 158 6.36 6.99 9.23
C ALA A 158 6.36 5.45 9.12
N GLY A 159 5.28 4.86 8.61
CA GLY A 159 5.18 3.41 8.41
C GLY A 159 6.30 2.85 7.52
N GLY A 160 6.78 3.66 6.57
CA GLY A 160 7.92 3.32 5.71
C GLY A 160 9.19 2.90 6.47
N ASP A 161 9.41 3.41 7.67
CA ASP A 161 10.56 3.00 8.50
C ASP A 161 10.49 1.51 8.89
N LEU A 162 9.29 0.94 9.02
CA LEU A 162 9.07 -0.50 9.29
C LEU A 162 8.98 -1.33 8.01
N HIS A 163 8.52 -0.73 6.91
CA HIS A 163 8.46 -1.40 5.60
C HIS A 163 9.84 -1.86 5.11
N THR A 164 10.91 -1.11 5.42
CA THR A 164 12.27 -1.45 4.97
C THR A 164 12.76 -2.80 5.49
N ALA A 165 12.59 -3.11 6.78
CA ALA A 165 13.03 -4.38 7.35
C ALA A 165 12.31 -5.59 6.73
N ILE A 166 11.03 -5.40 6.38
CA ILE A 166 10.24 -6.40 5.66
C ILE A 166 10.76 -6.53 4.22
N ALA A 167 10.99 -5.41 3.55
CA ALA A 167 11.50 -5.39 2.18
C ALA A 167 12.87 -6.08 2.06
N GLU A 168 13.75 -5.91 3.05
CA GLU A 168 15.03 -6.63 3.20
C GLU A 168 14.83 -8.14 3.32
N TYR A 169 13.90 -8.59 4.17
CA TYR A 169 13.62 -10.02 4.37
C TYR A 169 13.08 -10.71 3.11
N TYR A 170 12.27 -10.00 2.31
CA TYR A 170 11.69 -10.51 1.06
C TYR A 170 12.52 -10.19 -0.19
N ASP A 171 13.70 -9.60 -0.04
CA ASP A 171 14.60 -9.17 -1.12
C ASP A 171 13.90 -8.29 -2.18
N THR A 172 13.11 -7.30 -1.72
CA THR A 172 12.40 -6.35 -2.58
C THR A 172 12.99 -4.95 -2.45
N PRO A 173 13.47 -4.32 -3.53
CA PRO A 173 14.15 -3.03 -3.44
C PRO A 173 13.31 -1.91 -2.81
N VAL A 174 13.99 -0.98 -2.14
CA VAL A 174 13.40 0.25 -1.57
C VAL A 174 14.04 1.49 -2.21
N ILE A 175 13.22 2.27 -2.92
CA ILE A 175 13.58 3.56 -3.49
C ILE A 175 12.93 4.65 -2.64
N SER A 176 13.71 5.57 -2.07
CA SER A 176 13.25 6.48 -1.02
C SER A 176 13.51 7.95 -1.38
N LEU A 177 12.46 8.65 -1.80
CA LEU A 177 12.45 10.11 -1.90
C LEU A 177 12.71 10.73 -0.52
N ARG A 178 12.19 10.12 0.54
CA ARG A 178 12.44 10.54 1.92
C ARG A 178 13.94 10.57 2.23
N ASN A 179 14.66 9.49 1.99
CA ASN A 179 16.10 9.43 2.32
C ASN A 179 16.92 10.40 1.47
N ALA A 180 16.47 10.65 0.24
CA ALA A 180 17.10 11.58 -0.68
C ALA A 180 16.92 13.06 -0.26
N LEU A 181 15.72 13.46 0.18
CA LEU A 181 15.36 14.85 0.41
C LEU A 181 15.26 15.28 1.87
N LEU A 182 14.72 14.44 2.76
CA LEU A 182 14.37 14.83 4.14
C LEU A 182 15.52 15.55 4.88
N PRO A 183 16.78 15.05 4.87
CA PRO A 183 17.89 15.73 5.55
C PRO A 183 18.11 17.16 5.03
N GLN A 184 18.06 17.36 3.71
CA GLN A 184 18.27 18.67 3.09
C GLN A 184 17.12 19.62 3.44
N LEU A 185 15.89 19.11 3.51
CA LEU A 185 14.72 19.90 3.89
C LEU A 185 14.72 20.29 5.38
N VAL A 186 15.25 19.44 6.25
CA VAL A 186 15.41 19.73 7.69
C VAL A 186 16.45 20.83 7.88
N GLU A 187 17.59 20.75 7.19
CA GLU A 187 18.64 21.76 7.25
C GLU A 187 18.24 23.07 6.56
N THR A 188 17.50 22.98 5.44
CA THR A 188 17.11 24.14 4.61
C THR A 188 15.59 24.26 4.53
N GLN A 189 14.95 24.62 5.64
CA GLN A 189 13.48 24.70 5.73
C GLN A 189 12.84 25.66 4.70
N SER A 190 13.56 26.67 4.24
CA SER A 190 13.10 27.57 3.15
C SER A 190 12.82 26.81 1.84
N SER A 191 13.48 25.67 1.62
CA SER A 191 13.29 24.82 0.44
C SER A 191 12.02 23.95 0.50
N ILE A 192 11.33 23.85 1.65
CA ILE A 192 10.11 23.04 1.79
C ILE A 192 9.04 23.48 0.77
N ARG A 193 8.89 24.79 0.57
CA ARG A 193 7.94 25.35 -0.42
C ARG A 193 8.20 24.87 -1.85
N SER A 194 9.43 24.46 -2.17
CA SER A 194 9.78 23.99 -3.51
C SER A 194 9.27 22.59 -3.84
N PHE A 195 9.00 21.75 -2.82
CA PHE A 195 8.68 20.33 -3.02
C PHE A 195 7.28 19.94 -2.53
N PHE A 196 6.58 20.84 -1.84
CA PHE A 196 5.26 20.60 -1.28
C PHE A 196 4.21 21.49 -1.96
N SER A 197 2.97 21.00 -1.95
CA SER A 197 1.81 21.69 -2.49
C SER A 197 1.48 22.94 -1.66
N ALA A 198 0.63 23.81 -2.20
CA ALA A 198 0.10 24.97 -1.49
C ALA A 198 -1.38 24.76 -1.13
N LYS A 199 -1.78 25.23 0.05
CA LYS A 199 -3.19 25.36 0.44
C LYS A 199 -3.81 26.57 -0.25
N ARG A 200 -5.14 26.70 -0.14
CA ARG A 200 -5.90 27.82 -0.73
C ARG A 200 -5.49 29.20 -0.20
N ASP A 201 -5.04 29.28 1.04
CA ASP A 201 -4.56 30.51 1.67
C ASP A 201 -3.10 30.84 1.32
N GLY A 202 -2.48 30.07 0.42
CA GLY A 202 -1.08 30.22 0.02
C GLY A 202 -0.07 29.64 1.01
N SER A 203 -0.51 29.09 2.16
CA SER A 203 0.37 28.39 3.09
C SER A 203 0.78 27.01 2.54
N VAL A 204 1.85 26.45 3.09
CA VAL A 204 2.38 25.15 2.63
C VAL A 204 1.46 24.02 3.07
N ASP A 205 1.13 23.15 2.12
CA ASP A 205 0.57 21.83 2.38
C ASP A 205 1.70 20.83 2.57
N ALA A 206 2.17 20.72 3.80
CA ALA A 206 3.24 19.81 4.19
C ALA A 206 2.83 18.32 4.13
N MET A 207 1.57 18.00 3.80
CA MET A 207 1.11 16.62 3.63
C MET A 207 1.42 16.07 2.25
N HIS A 208 1.37 16.90 1.21
CA HIS A 208 1.39 16.46 -0.18
C HIS A 208 2.55 17.08 -0.95
N ILE A 209 3.42 16.25 -1.51
CA ILE A 209 4.45 16.69 -2.45
C ILE A 209 3.79 17.31 -3.70
N ASN A 210 4.45 18.31 -4.30
CA ASN A 210 3.98 18.96 -5.52
C ASN A 210 4.53 18.26 -6.77
N ALA A 211 4.29 18.84 -7.95
CA ALA A 211 4.79 18.32 -9.23
C ALA A 211 6.31 18.08 -9.25
N LYS A 212 7.12 18.95 -8.61
CA LYS A 212 8.58 18.77 -8.52
C LYS A 212 8.95 17.56 -7.65
N GLY A 213 8.24 17.36 -6.53
CA GLY A 213 8.43 16.18 -5.68
C GLY A 213 8.04 14.88 -6.41
N HIS A 214 6.93 14.90 -7.15
CA HIS A 214 6.52 13.77 -7.98
C HIS A 214 7.50 13.49 -9.14
N GLN A 215 7.96 14.54 -9.84
CA GLN A 215 8.98 14.40 -10.88
C GLN A 215 10.22 13.71 -10.32
N MET A 216 10.71 14.17 -9.16
CA MET A 216 11.87 13.57 -8.53
C MET A 216 11.63 12.11 -8.14
N ALA A 217 10.47 11.76 -7.57
CA ALA A 217 10.16 10.35 -7.29
C ALA A 217 10.19 9.47 -8.55
N GLY A 218 9.63 9.94 -9.66
CA GLY A 218 9.67 9.23 -10.95
C GLY A 218 11.10 9.08 -11.48
N GLU A 219 11.89 10.15 -11.42
CA GLU A 219 13.30 10.14 -11.85
C GLU A 219 14.20 9.28 -10.94
N LEU A 220 13.89 9.14 -9.64
CA LEU A 220 14.60 8.21 -8.77
C LEU A 220 14.34 6.75 -9.15
N LEU A 221 13.10 6.40 -9.57
CA LEU A 221 12.78 5.08 -10.14
C LEU A 221 13.52 4.87 -11.47
N THR A 222 13.58 5.89 -12.33
CA THR A 222 14.38 5.87 -13.56
C THR A 222 15.85 5.60 -13.27
N ALA A 223 16.48 6.38 -12.38
CA ALA A 223 17.89 6.24 -12.03
C ALA A 223 18.18 4.84 -11.45
N TYR A 224 17.29 4.33 -10.61
CA TYR A 224 17.39 2.97 -10.08
C TYR A 224 17.29 1.92 -11.20
N THR A 225 16.35 2.09 -12.14
CA THR A 225 16.19 1.17 -13.27
C THR A 225 17.41 1.16 -14.19
N GLN A 226 17.93 2.34 -14.54
CA GLN A 226 19.17 2.47 -15.34
C GLN A 226 20.35 1.80 -14.66
N ARG A 227 20.46 1.93 -13.33
CA ARG A 227 21.48 1.25 -12.54
C ARG A 227 21.35 -0.28 -12.63
N GLN A 228 20.14 -0.82 -12.55
CA GLN A 228 19.92 -2.27 -12.65
C GLN A 228 20.19 -2.81 -14.06
N ILE A 229 19.85 -2.06 -15.11
CA ILE A 229 20.23 -2.39 -16.50
C ILE A 229 21.77 -2.50 -16.62
N CYS A 230 22.49 -1.57 -16.00
CA CYS A 230 23.95 -1.61 -15.98
C CYS A 230 24.53 -2.76 -15.14
N ALA A 231 23.90 -3.09 -14.01
CA ALA A 231 24.29 -4.24 -13.20
C ALA A 231 24.11 -5.56 -13.98
N MET A 232 23.00 -5.71 -14.70
CA MET A 232 22.77 -6.87 -15.58
C MET A 232 23.85 -7.00 -16.66
N ALA A 233 24.17 -5.90 -17.35
CA ALA A 233 25.21 -5.90 -18.38
C ALA A 233 26.60 -6.28 -17.83
N GLN A 234 26.91 -5.91 -16.58
CA GLN A 234 28.14 -6.34 -15.91
C GLN A 234 28.09 -7.83 -15.56
N GLN A 235 26.97 -8.32 -15.04
CA GLN A 235 26.79 -9.75 -14.72
C GLN A 235 26.95 -10.64 -15.94
N ASP A 236 26.42 -10.24 -17.10
CA ASP A 236 26.55 -11.00 -18.35
C ASP A 236 28.01 -11.12 -18.83
N THR A 237 28.91 -10.24 -18.35
CA THR A 237 30.35 -10.29 -18.65
C THR A 237 31.17 -11.07 -17.62
N LEU A 238 30.62 -11.37 -16.44
CA LEU A 238 31.31 -12.08 -15.37
C LEU A 238 31.21 -13.59 -15.57
N ALA A 239 32.28 -14.34 -15.27
CA ALA A 239 32.19 -15.79 -15.24
C ALA A 239 31.30 -16.25 -14.07
N SER A 240 30.53 -17.32 -14.28
CA SER A 240 29.55 -17.82 -13.31
C SER A 240 30.12 -18.07 -11.90
N GLU A 241 31.42 -18.37 -11.80
CA GLU A 241 32.13 -18.59 -10.53
C GLU A 241 32.30 -17.30 -9.69
N TYR A 242 32.26 -16.12 -10.30
CA TYR A 242 32.34 -14.84 -9.59
C TYR A 242 30.98 -14.35 -9.07
N LEU A 243 29.89 -15.00 -9.47
CA LEU A 243 28.53 -14.68 -9.01
C LEU A 243 28.19 -15.38 -7.69
N ILE A 244 28.85 -16.51 -7.39
CA ILE A 244 28.66 -17.26 -6.15
C ILE A 244 29.90 -17.09 -5.29
N GLY A 245 29.74 -16.57 -4.07
CA GLY A 245 30.86 -16.41 -3.15
C GLY A 245 31.48 -17.76 -2.76
N THR A 246 32.75 -17.74 -2.36
CA THR A 246 33.49 -18.94 -1.95
C THR A 246 33.32 -19.32 -0.48
N SER A 247 32.59 -18.50 0.29
CA SER A 247 32.34 -18.75 1.71
C SER A 247 31.21 -19.77 1.91
N GLU A 248 31.23 -20.46 3.05
CA GLU A 248 30.14 -21.37 3.45
C GLU A 248 28.78 -20.64 3.43
N ALA A 249 28.72 -19.38 3.85
CA ALA A 249 27.51 -18.58 3.86
C ALA A 249 26.94 -18.35 2.43
N SER A 250 27.80 -18.11 1.45
CA SER A 250 27.41 -17.94 0.05
C SER A 250 27.08 -19.25 -0.68
N GLN A 251 27.40 -20.39 -0.07
CA GLN A 251 27.04 -21.72 -0.58
C GLN A 251 25.71 -22.23 -0.01
N LEU A 252 25.14 -21.54 0.98
CA LEU A 252 23.79 -21.83 1.45
C LEU A 252 22.81 -21.59 0.29
N LEU A 253 21.93 -22.57 0.06
CA LEU A 253 20.92 -22.51 -0.99
C LEU A 253 19.94 -21.35 -0.74
N LEU A 254 20.15 -20.25 -1.45
CA LEU A 254 19.24 -19.12 -1.51
C LEU A 254 18.65 -19.03 -2.92
N ASP A 255 17.39 -19.44 -3.06
CA ASP A 255 16.62 -19.21 -4.28
C ASP A 255 16.04 -17.80 -4.23
N LEU A 256 16.68 -16.87 -4.94
CA LEU A 256 16.33 -15.44 -4.99
C LEU A 256 14.96 -15.17 -5.62
N ASP A 257 14.35 -16.15 -6.31
CA ASP A 257 13.00 -16.01 -6.85
C ASP A 257 11.94 -16.63 -5.92
N LYS A 258 12.34 -17.50 -5.00
CA LYS A 258 11.45 -18.19 -4.08
C LYS A 258 11.09 -17.31 -2.89
N MET A 259 9.80 -17.21 -2.64
CA MET A 259 9.29 -16.52 -1.46
C MET A 259 9.71 -17.28 -0.18
N PRO A 260 10.20 -16.58 0.86
CA PRO A 260 10.50 -17.18 2.16
C PRO A 260 9.31 -17.97 2.72
N ALA A 261 9.59 -19.18 3.22
CA ALA A 261 8.56 -20.07 3.77
C ALA A 261 7.96 -19.52 5.07
N TYR A 262 8.76 -18.79 5.87
CA TYR A 262 8.31 -18.17 7.10
C TYR A 262 7.99 -16.69 6.89
N ARG A 263 7.15 -16.15 7.76
CA ARG A 263 7.00 -14.71 7.92
C ARG A 263 8.12 -14.18 8.81
N LEU A 264 8.48 -12.92 8.62
CA LEU A 264 9.38 -12.18 9.51
C LEU A 264 8.79 -12.08 10.93
N PHE A 265 7.45 -12.06 11.04
CA PHE A 265 6.73 -12.08 12.31
C PHE A 265 6.42 -13.50 12.83
N SER A 266 7.03 -14.55 12.27
CA SER A 266 6.87 -15.93 12.74
C SER A 266 8.14 -16.45 13.41
N GLY A 267 7.96 -17.26 14.44
CA GLY A 267 9.03 -18.02 15.07
C GLY A 267 9.48 -19.18 14.18
N LEU A 268 10.73 -19.63 14.37
CA LEU A 268 11.29 -20.73 13.59
C LEU A 268 10.54 -22.07 13.79
N ASN A 269 9.85 -22.22 14.91
CA ASN A 269 9.06 -23.40 15.24
C ASN A 269 7.59 -23.30 14.79
N ASP A 270 7.18 -22.15 14.22
CA ASP A 270 5.84 -21.99 13.67
C ASP A 270 5.70 -22.80 12.37
N PRO A 271 4.48 -23.18 11.95
CA PRO A 271 4.28 -23.72 10.62
C PRO A 271 4.68 -22.68 9.55
N PRO A 272 5.08 -23.13 8.34
CA PRO A 272 5.27 -22.25 7.20
C PRO A 272 4.04 -21.39 6.94
N ALA A 273 4.27 -20.17 6.47
CA ALA A 273 3.24 -19.22 6.14
C ALA A 273 2.28 -19.79 5.08
N LEU A 274 0.99 -19.62 5.32
CA LEU A 274 -0.05 -20.05 4.40
C LEU A 274 -0.10 -19.10 3.19
N VAL A 275 -0.43 -19.66 2.02
CA VAL A 275 -0.80 -18.88 0.84
C VAL A 275 -2.18 -18.30 1.08
N LEU A 276 -2.31 -16.98 0.98
CA LEU A 276 -3.54 -16.28 1.31
C LEU A 276 -4.42 -16.12 0.07
N ASP A 277 -5.74 -16.31 0.23
CA ASP A 277 -6.73 -15.91 -0.77
C ASP A 277 -7.82 -15.06 -0.13
N PRO A 278 -7.54 -13.76 0.10
CA PRO A 278 -8.47 -12.89 0.80
C PRO A 278 -9.71 -12.60 -0.04
N TYR A 279 -10.83 -12.48 0.64
CA TYR A 279 -12.04 -11.85 0.12
C TYR A 279 -12.10 -10.41 0.61
N CYS A 280 -12.54 -9.51 -0.27
CA CYS A 280 -12.80 -8.13 0.09
C CYS A 280 -14.05 -7.63 -0.62
N SER A 281 -14.94 -7.01 0.15
CA SER A 281 -16.10 -6.29 -0.36
C SER A 281 -16.20 -4.93 0.32
N SER A 282 -16.34 -3.87 -0.48
CA SER A 282 -16.36 -2.51 0.09
C SER A 282 -17.20 -1.54 -0.72
N THR A 283 -17.59 -0.43 -0.09
CA THR A 283 -18.30 0.68 -0.75
C THR A 283 -17.46 1.38 -1.84
N ARG A 284 -16.19 0.99 -1.97
CA ARG A 284 -15.22 1.54 -2.93
C ARG A 284 -14.78 0.53 -3.98
N SER A 285 -15.15 -0.75 -3.85
CA SER A 285 -14.82 -1.76 -4.85
C SER A 285 -15.86 -1.77 -5.97
N GLU A 286 -15.38 -1.88 -7.20
CA GLU A 286 -16.19 -2.11 -8.40
C GLU A 286 -16.31 -3.60 -8.72
N LYS A 287 -15.27 -4.41 -8.47
CA LYS A 287 -15.26 -5.86 -8.73
C LYS A 287 -16.18 -6.59 -7.75
N HIS A 288 -16.11 -6.23 -6.47
CA HIS A 288 -16.90 -6.80 -5.39
C HIS A 288 -17.53 -5.69 -4.52
N PRO A 289 -18.63 -5.07 -4.98
CA PRO A 289 -19.31 -4.03 -4.22
C PRO A 289 -19.88 -4.57 -2.90
N LEU A 290 -19.98 -3.70 -1.90
CA LEU A 290 -20.60 -4.02 -0.61
C LEU A 290 -22.12 -4.12 -0.75
N ILE A 291 -22.63 -5.35 -0.84
CA ILE A 291 -24.05 -5.66 -0.98
C ILE A 291 -24.50 -6.48 0.24
N PRO A 292 -25.47 -6.00 1.03
CA PRO A 292 -26.02 -6.76 2.13
C PRO A 292 -26.93 -7.89 1.63
N GLU A 293 -26.83 -9.05 2.27
CA GLU A 293 -27.80 -10.15 2.13
C GLU A 293 -29.08 -9.85 2.92
N TYR A 294 -28.94 -9.12 4.03
CA TYR A 294 -30.05 -8.64 4.85
C TYR A 294 -29.87 -7.16 5.19
N ASN A 295 -30.93 -6.37 5.09
CA ASN A 295 -30.91 -4.96 5.45
C ASN A 295 -32.23 -4.54 6.09
N ASP A 296 -32.17 -4.11 7.35
CA ASP A 296 -33.22 -3.38 8.07
C ASP A 296 -32.71 -2.00 8.49
N ARG A 297 -33.25 -0.94 7.86
CA ARG A 297 -32.98 0.48 8.18
C ARG A 297 -31.53 0.95 7.98
N TRP A 298 -30.76 0.29 7.11
CA TRP A 298 -29.49 0.83 6.60
C TRP A 298 -29.66 1.36 5.17
N SER A 299 -28.94 2.41 4.82
CA SER A 299 -29.02 3.03 3.50
C SER A 299 -27.64 3.40 2.93
N ASN A 300 -27.53 3.42 1.61
CA ASN A 300 -26.33 3.91 0.94
C ASN A 300 -26.29 5.44 1.03
N TRP A 301 -25.17 5.98 1.46
CA TRP A 301 -24.96 7.41 1.56
C TRP A 301 -23.62 7.83 0.98
N THR A 302 -23.62 8.94 0.25
CA THR A 302 -22.42 9.50 -0.38
C THR A 302 -22.12 10.86 0.20
N TRP A 303 -20.97 10.97 0.87
CA TRP A 303 -20.43 12.25 1.28
C TRP A 303 -19.72 12.93 0.11
N SER A 304 -20.19 14.10 -0.27
CA SER A 304 -19.53 14.96 -1.24
C SER A 304 -18.78 16.07 -0.50
N PRO A 305 -17.45 16.16 -0.62
CA PRO A 305 -16.70 17.28 -0.05
C PRO A 305 -17.15 18.60 -0.69
N PRO A 306 -17.36 19.69 0.09
CA PRO A 306 -17.77 21.00 -0.43
C PRO A 306 -16.83 21.58 -1.48
N ASN A 307 -15.58 21.13 -1.47
CA ASN A 307 -14.50 21.63 -2.32
C ASN A 307 -14.36 20.89 -3.66
N GLY A 308 -15.37 20.09 -4.06
CA GLY A 308 -15.32 19.32 -5.32
C GLY A 308 -14.33 18.15 -5.32
N GLY A 309 -13.91 17.69 -4.13
CA GLY A 309 -13.09 16.48 -4.00
C GLY A 309 -13.87 15.19 -4.34
N LYS A 310 -13.16 14.06 -4.41
CA LYS A 310 -13.81 12.76 -4.71
C LYS A 310 -14.85 12.40 -3.62
N PRO A 311 -16.06 11.97 -4.01
CA PRO A 311 -17.09 11.54 -3.08
C PRO A 311 -16.64 10.30 -2.29
N LYS A 312 -17.14 10.16 -1.06
CA LYS A 312 -16.90 8.99 -0.20
C LYS A 312 -18.22 8.27 0.04
N LYS A 313 -18.29 7.00 -0.32
CA LYS A 313 -19.48 6.16 -0.18
C LYS A 313 -19.45 5.38 1.14
N TYR A 314 -20.59 5.29 1.81
CA TYR A 314 -20.80 4.58 3.07
C TYR A 314 -22.15 3.85 3.03
N VAL A 315 -22.28 2.83 3.87
CA VAL A 315 -23.59 2.27 4.27
C VAL A 315 -23.86 2.78 5.68
N VAL A 316 -25.00 3.44 5.90
CA VAL A 316 -25.27 4.20 7.12
C VAL A 316 -26.56 3.77 7.80
N ALA A 317 -26.56 3.82 9.12
CA ALA A 317 -27.74 3.69 9.98
C ALA A 317 -27.69 4.72 11.10
N GLN A 318 -28.87 5.16 11.56
CA GLN A 318 -29.01 6.19 12.59
C GLN A 318 -29.86 5.73 13.79
N GLU A 319 -30.68 4.70 13.59
CA GLU A 319 -31.64 4.24 14.58
C GLU A 319 -31.12 3.01 15.36
N PRO A 320 -31.26 2.98 16.69
CA PRO A 320 -31.04 1.78 17.47
C PRO A 320 -31.87 0.60 16.94
N GLY A 321 -31.27 -0.59 16.97
CA GLY A 321 -31.85 -1.83 16.45
C GLY A 321 -31.80 -1.99 14.93
N ALA A 322 -31.34 -0.98 14.16
CA ALA A 322 -31.12 -1.15 12.73
C ALA A 322 -30.07 -2.25 12.48
N LYS A 323 -30.38 -3.23 11.63
CA LYS A 323 -29.59 -4.47 11.48
C LYS A 323 -29.22 -4.72 10.01
N ILE A 324 -27.97 -5.10 9.77
CA ILE A 324 -27.45 -5.43 8.44
C ILE A 324 -26.67 -6.73 8.48
N GLY A 325 -26.71 -7.49 7.39
CA GLY A 325 -26.07 -8.79 7.26
C GLY A 325 -25.35 -8.95 5.91
N PHE A 326 -24.15 -9.52 5.92
CA PHE A 326 -23.31 -9.75 4.74
C PHE A 326 -22.84 -11.20 4.66
N LYS A 327 -22.88 -11.80 3.47
CA LYS A 327 -22.17 -13.05 3.21
C LYS A 327 -20.67 -12.78 3.11
N VAL A 328 -19.88 -13.55 3.84
CA VAL A 328 -18.43 -13.42 3.96
C VAL A 328 -17.80 -14.79 3.78
N PRO A 329 -17.28 -15.11 2.58
CA PRO A 329 -16.54 -16.34 2.37
C PRO A 329 -15.19 -16.30 3.10
N VAL A 330 -14.87 -17.36 3.82
CA VAL A 330 -13.54 -17.64 4.36
C VAL A 330 -12.95 -18.79 3.57
N ARG A 331 -11.88 -18.52 2.82
CA ARG A 331 -11.31 -19.45 1.85
C ARG A 331 -10.20 -20.30 2.48
N GLY A 332 -9.88 -21.43 1.85
CA GLY A 332 -8.89 -22.37 2.39
C GLY A 332 -7.47 -21.83 2.29
N GLY A 333 -6.64 -22.04 3.33
CA GLY A 333 -5.33 -21.38 3.49
C GLY A 333 -5.39 -20.12 4.38
N GLY A 334 -6.58 -19.81 4.91
CA GLY A 334 -6.88 -18.62 5.69
C GLY A 334 -6.42 -18.57 7.14
N MET A 335 -6.27 -17.35 7.67
CA MET A 335 -6.07 -17.12 9.11
C MET A 335 -7.39 -17.28 9.91
N GLY A 336 -8.51 -17.50 9.23
CA GLY A 336 -9.85 -17.48 9.85
C GLY A 336 -10.24 -16.08 10.30
N ARG A 337 -9.64 -15.05 9.69
CA ARG A 337 -9.77 -13.67 10.17
C ARG A 337 -10.86 -12.96 9.38
N VAL A 338 -11.90 -12.49 10.06
CA VAL A 338 -12.95 -11.63 9.49
C VAL A 338 -12.79 -10.23 10.07
N ARG A 339 -12.76 -9.21 9.21
CA ARG A 339 -12.55 -7.82 9.60
C ARG A 339 -13.60 -6.92 8.98
N MET A 340 -13.87 -5.83 9.70
CA MET A 340 -14.77 -4.79 9.26
C MET A 340 -14.04 -3.45 9.19
N ARG A 341 -14.32 -2.70 8.12
CA ARG A 341 -13.87 -1.34 7.91
C ARG A 341 -15.02 -0.36 8.08
N TYR A 342 -14.79 0.68 8.85
CA TYR A 342 -15.81 1.67 9.22
C TYR A 342 -15.17 3.03 9.48
N LEU A 343 -15.98 4.09 9.54
CA LEU A 343 -15.47 5.43 9.85
C LEU A 343 -15.29 5.60 11.36
N ARG A 344 -14.12 6.10 11.78
CA ARG A 344 -13.94 6.69 13.10
C ARG A 344 -13.77 8.20 13.03
N SER A 345 -14.51 8.91 13.88
CA SER A 345 -14.53 10.37 13.89
C SER A 345 -15.07 10.94 15.20
N LYS A 346 -14.49 12.07 15.64
CA LYS A 346 -15.06 12.88 16.72
C LYS A 346 -16.10 13.90 16.24
N GLN A 347 -16.26 14.08 14.93
CA GLN A 347 -16.96 15.22 14.31
C GLN A 347 -18.38 14.88 13.84
N TYR A 348 -18.72 13.60 13.67
CA TYR A 348 -19.95 13.18 12.98
C TYR A 348 -20.97 12.52 13.90
N GLY A 349 -20.88 12.69 15.22
CA GLY A 349 -21.85 12.10 16.15
C GLY A 349 -21.97 10.58 15.99
N LEU A 350 -20.83 9.89 15.88
CA LEU A 350 -20.83 8.45 15.54
C LEU A 350 -21.14 7.58 16.76
N GLY A 351 -22.05 6.62 16.58
CA GLY A 351 -22.50 5.67 17.60
C GLY A 351 -21.73 4.34 17.60
N ILE A 352 -22.29 3.38 18.31
CA ILE A 352 -21.72 2.03 18.49
C ILE A 352 -22.61 1.00 17.81
N ALA A 353 -22.00 0.15 16.98
CA ALA A 353 -22.61 -1.07 16.46
C ALA A 353 -22.06 -2.29 17.20
N ARG A 354 -22.88 -3.31 17.43
CA ARG A 354 -22.41 -4.65 17.80
C ARG A 354 -22.38 -5.51 16.55
N CYS A 355 -21.31 -6.28 16.36
CA CYS A 355 -21.17 -7.15 15.20
C CYS A 355 -20.72 -8.55 15.63
N TRP A 356 -21.27 -9.58 14.98
CA TRP A 356 -20.95 -10.97 15.28
C TRP A 356 -21.04 -11.83 14.03
N LEU A 357 -20.44 -13.02 14.07
CA LEU A 357 -20.41 -13.97 12.97
C LEU A 357 -21.43 -15.08 13.21
N ASP A 358 -22.19 -15.44 12.17
CA ASP A 358 -23.22 -16.47 12.18
C ASP A 358 -24.21 -16.29 13.34
N GLU A 359 -24.41 -17.33 14.14
CA GLU A 359 -25.27 -17.33 15.33
C GLU A 359 -24.50 -17.01 16.62
N ASP A 360 -23.19 -16.72 16.54
CA ASP A 360 -22.30 -16.52 17.69
C ASP A 360 -22.42 -15.13 18.32
N THR A 361 -23.60 -14.83 18.85
CA THR A 361 -23.88 -13.59 19.58
C THR A 361 -23.12 -13.47 20.91
N ALA A 362 -22.58 -14.57 21.43
CA ALA A 362 -21.82 -14.58 22.69
C ALA A 362 -20.46 -13.87 22.54
N HIS A 363 -19.88 -13.89 21.35
CA HIS A 363 -18.61 -13.24 21.03
C HIS A 363 -18.80 -11.97 20.17
N GLU A 364 -19.90 -11.22 20.39
CA GLU A 364 -20.11 -9.95 19.70
C GLU A 364 -18.95 -8.95 19.96
N VAL A 365 -18.53 -8.26 18.91
CA VAL A 365 -17.56 -7.17 18.99
C VAL A 365 -18.30 -5.84 18.94
N ARG A 366 -18.06 -4.99 19.94
CA ARG A 366 -18.58 -3.61 19.95
C ARG A 366 -17.65 -2.69 19.18
N VAL A 367 -18.18 -2.15 18.09
CA VAL A 367 -17.47 -1.31 17.13
C VAL A 367 -17.87 0.14 17.38
N ASP A 368 -16.95 0.92 17.97
CA ASP A 368 -17.19 2.33 18.29
C ASP A 368 -16.72 3.25 17.16
N GLY A 369 -17.69 3.91 16.51
CA GLY A 369 -17.42 4.92 15.49
C GLY A 369 -16.86 6.22 16.07
N TYR A 370 -17.04 6.48 17.36
CA TYR A 370 -16.45 7.64 18.01
C TYR A 370 -14.99 7.39 18.42
N TRP A 371 -14.19 8.46 18.42
CA TRP A 371 -12.87 8.50 19.07
C TRP A 371 -12.48 9.94 19.40
N GLY A 372 -11.53 10.14 20.31
CA GLY A 372 -11.10 11.48 20.73
C GLY A 372 -10.17 12.22 19.74
N HIS A 373 -9.71 11.56 18.68
CA HIS A 373 -8.71 12.13 17.76
C HIS A 373 -9.33 13.11 16.75
N ALA A 374 -8.55 14.11 16.35
CA ALA A 374 -8.98 15.11 15.37
C ALA A 374 -9.10 14.56 13.95
N MET A 375 -8.46 13.42 13.66
CA MET A 375 -8.48 12.80 12.35
C MET A 375 -9.80 12.07 12.10
N ASN A 376 -10.22 12.00 10.84
CA ASN A 376 -11.31 11.15 10.37
C ASN A 376 -10.68 10.01 9.59
N ILE A 377 -10.79 8.77 10.09
CA ILE A 377 -10.07 7.62 9.51
C ILE A 377 -11.04 6.51 9.13
N ALA A 378 -10.74 5.80 8.03
CA ALA A 378 -11.29 4.49 7.80
C ALA A 378 -10.53 3.49 8.69
N PHE A 379 -11.14 3.07 9.78
CA PHE A 379 -10.55 2.14 10.74
C PHE A 379 -10.93 0.71 10.41
N THR A 380 -10.03 -0.24 10.68
CA THR A 380 -10.28 -1.67 10.49
C THR A 380 -10.28 -2.33 11.87
N THR A 381 -11.26 -3.18 12.17
CA THR A 381 -11.27 -4.00 13.38
C THR A 381 -11.41 -5.46 13.02
N VAL A 382 -10.80 -6.33 13.81
CA VAL A 382 -11.00 -7.77 13.73
C VAL A 382 -12.29 -8.12 14.45
N LEU A 383 -13.17 -8.87 13.77
CA LEU A 383 -14.44 -9.36 14.31
C LEU A 383 -14.34 -10.84 14.72
N SER A 384 -13.50 -11.62 14.02
CA SER A 384 -13.15 -12.99 14.38
C SER A 384 -11.73 -13.29 13.90
N SER A 385 -11.02 -14.16 14.62
CA SER A 385 -9.69 -14.68 14.27
C SER A 385 -9.66 -16.21 14.18
N ASN A 386 -10.84 -16.85 14.18
CA ASN A 386 -11.00 -18.30 14.26
C ASN A 386 -12.17 -18.80 13.41
N ALA A 387 -12.62 -18.00 12.44
CA ALA A 387 -13.66 -18.41 11.51
C ALA A 387 -13.20 -19.64 10.72
N THR A 388 -14.07 -20.62 10.60
CA THR A 388 -13.80 -21.84 9.83
C THR A 388 -13.76 -21.54 8.34
N LYS A 389 -13.23 -22.46 7.53
CA LYS A 389 -13.40 -22.36 6.08
C LYS A 389 -14.88 -22.55 5.72
N GLY A 390 -15.46 -21.62 4.96
CA GLY A 390 -16.86 -21.70 4.55
C GLY A 390 -17.48 -20.34 4.25
N GLU A 391 -18.77 -20.35 3.91
CA GLU A 391 -19.58 -19.14 3.83
C GLU A 391 -20.08 -18.78 5.24
N HIS A 392 -19.79 -17.56 5.67
CA HIS A 392 -20.25 -17.03 6.96
C HIS A 392 -21.21 -15.87 6.76
N MET A 393 -22.07 -15.63 7.75
CA MET A 393 -22.94 -14.47 7.80
C MET A 393 -22.43 -13.47 8.84
N LEU A 394 -21.92 -12.33 8.39
CA LEU A 394 -21.56 -11.22 9.29
C LEU A 394 -22.81 -10.39 9.58
N TRP A 395 -23.18 -10.30 10.85
CA TRP A 395 -24.25 -9.43 11.32
C TRP A 395 -23.69 -8.20 12.02
N CYS A 396 -24.31 -7.04 11.80
CA CYS A 396 -24.08 -5.83 12.58
C CYS A 396 -25.42 -5.18 12.93
N GLU A 397 -25.55 -4.73 14.18
CA GLU A 397 -26.74 -4.07 14.69
C GLU A 397 -26.39 -2.81 15.48
N MET A 398 -27.12 -1.73 15.23
CA MET A 398 -26.98 -0.47 15.93
C MET A 398 -27.42 -0.60 17.39
N THR A 399 -26.53 -0.23 18.32
CA THR A 399 -26.88 -0.20 19.75
C THR A 399 -27.62 1.09 20.12
N GLY A 400 -28.22 1.12 21.30
CA GLY A 400 -28.73 2.36 21.91
C GLY A 400 -27.64 3.25 22.52
N HIS A 401 -26.39 2.80 22.54
CA HIS A 401 -25.27 3.47 23.21
C HIS A 401 -24.43 4.31 22.24
N THR A 402 -23.84 5.38 22.79
CA THR A 402 -22.88 6.23 22.07
C THR A 402 -21.88 6.81 23.05
N ASN A 403 -20.64 6.94 22.60
CA ASN A 403 -19.60 7.68 23.31
C ASN A 403 -19.44 9.11 22.76
N SER A 404 -20.25 9.50 21.78
CA SER A 404 -20.19 10.84 21.21
C SER A 404 -20.77 11.88 22.20
N PRO A 405 -20.05 12.99 22.48
CA PRO A 405 -20.49 14.00 23.44
C PRO A 405 -21.81 14.69 23.08
N ASP A 406 -22.16 14.72 21.79
CA ASP A 406 -23.41 15.30 21.27
C ASP A 406 -24.59 14.31 21.31
N GLY A 407 -24.37 13.08 21.76
CA GLY A 407 -25.39 12.03 21.79
C GLY A 407 -25.71 11.44 20.42
N GLY A 408 -24.95 11.76 19.38
CA GLY A 408 -25.12 11.23 18.03
C GLY A 408 -24.98 9.71 17.98
N ARG A 409 -25.79 9.07 17.13
CA ARG A 409 -25.87 7.60 17.01
C ARG A 409 -25.69 7.11 15.58
N GLU A 410 -25.19 7.94 14.68
CA GLU A 410 -24.97 7.50 13.31
C GLU A 410 -23.82 6.50 13.24
N PHE A 411 -23.92 5.48 12.40
CA PHE A 411 -22.79 4.61 12.10
C PHE A 411 -22.54 4.57 10.60
N ARG A 412 -21.25 4.53 10.21
CA ARG A 412 -20.85 4.49 8.80
C ARG A 412 -19.95 3.29 8.52
N PHE A 413 -20.52 2.30 7.85
CA PHE A 413 -19.85 1.10 7.38
C PHE A 413 -19.17 1.36 6.03
N ILE A 414 -17.98 0.79 5.83
CA ILE A 414 -17.16 0.98 4.62
C ILE A 414 -16.90 -0.35 3.89
N GLY A 415 -16.67 -1.45 4.59
CA GLY A 415 -16.39 -2.73 3.94
C GLY A 415 -16.13 -3.87 4.90
N VAL A 416 -16.09 -5.07 4.35
CA VAL A 416 -15.79 -6.32 5.03
C VAL A 416 -14.70 -7.04 4.25
N ASP A 417 -13.75 -7.63 4.96
CA ASP A 417 -12.71 -8.46 4.36
C ASP A 417 -12.43 -9.69 5.24
N SER A 418 -12.05 -10.79 4.60
CA SER A 418 -11.77 -12.06 5.28
C SER A 418 -10.61 -12.80 4.63
N VAL A 419 -9.81 -13.47 5.45
CA VAL A 419 -8.72 -14.35 4.99
C VAL A 419 -8.68 -15.62 5.78
#